data_AF-A0A0X3PR53-F1
#
_entry.id   AF-A0A0X3PR53-F1
#
_cell.length_a   1.000
_cell.length_b   1.000
_cell.length_c   1.000
_cell.angle_alpha   90.00
_cell.angle_beta   90.00
_cell.angle_gamma   90.00
#
_symmetry.space_group_name_H-M   'P 1'
#
loop_
_entity.id
_entity.type
_entity.pdbx_description
1 polymer ?
#
loop_
_entity_poly.entity_id
_entity_poly.type
_entity_poly.pdbx_seq_one_letter_code
_entity_poly.pdbx_strand_id
1 'polypeptide(L)'
;VLLTKNSDRGICPSCRFHFCVRCRAAFHGDTPCRTGPLKDLSPNEVAEIFTRYQQAGDDGRAQMEIQYGKANLIQLIKDHEANEYIKKACKRCPNCHLAIQKTEGCNKMKCAGCKKNFCWRCLSILDDNSPYEHFPSRCQLYE
;
A
#
# COMPACT_ATOMS: atom_id res chain seq x y z
N VAL A 1 23.77 -16.95 20.45
CA VAL A 1 23.52 -15.63 19.85
C VAL A 1 23.64 -14.60 20.96
N LEU A 2 24.42 -13.53 20.76
CA LEU A 2 24.40 -12.39 21.69
C LEU A 2 23.36 -11.39 21.18
N LEU A 3 22.29 -11.19 21.95
CA LEU A 3 21.30 -10.17 21.69
C LEU A 3 21.77 -8.86 22.31
N THR A 4 21.84 -7.80 21.52
CA THR A 4 22.09 -6.46 22.08
C THR A 4 20.81 -5.89 22.67
N LYS A 5 20.89 -4.85 23.51
CA LYS A 5 19.72 -4.12 24.06
C LYS A 5 18.73 -3.67 22.96
N ASN A 6 19.18 -3.57 21.72
CA ASN A 6 18.34 -3.41 20.54
C ASN A 6 17.88 -4.80 20.06
N SER A 7 16.59 -5.10 20.27
CA SER A 7 15.98 -6.43 20.10
C SER A 7 16.09 -6.98 18.67
N ASP A 8 16.43 -6.13 17.70
CA ASP A 8 16.48 -6.49 16.28
C ASP A 8 17.87 -6.93 15.79
N ARG A 9 18.93 -6.76 16.60
CA ARG A 9 20.32 -7.06 16.21
C ARG A 9 20.91 -8.25 16.97
N GLY A 10 21.34 -9.26 16.22
CA GLY A 10 22.10 -10.40 16.72
C GLY A 10 23.55 -10.36 16.26
N ILE A 11 24.45 -10.93 17.08
CA ILE A 11 25.86 -11.14 16.73
C ILE A 11 26.19 -12.63 16.77
N CYS A 12 26.76 -13.14 15.70
CA CYS A 12 27.29 -14.51 15.64
C CYS A 12 28.55 -14.62 16.50
N PRO A 13 28.63 -15.54 17.48
CA PRO A 13 29.81 -15.66 18.33
C PRO A 13 31.04 -16.16 17.57
N SER A 14 30.87 -16.96 16.52
CA SER A 14 31.97 -17.58 15.78
C SER A 14 32.63 -16.63 14.78
N CYS A 15 31.83 -15.94 13.95
CA CYS A 15 32.35 -15.08 12.87
C CYS A 15 32.08 -13.59 13.08
N ARG A 16 31.48 -13.20 14.21
CA ARG A 16 31.13 -11.81 14.56
C ARG A 16 30.17 -11.12 13.59
N PHE A 17 29.55 -11.86 12.66
CA PHE A 17 28.56 -11.33 11.73
C PHE A 17 27.36 -10.72 12.48
N HIS A 18 26.97 -9.51 12.07
CA HIS A 18 25.79 -8.82 12.58
C HIS A 18 24.59 -9.12 11.69
N PHE A 19 23.55 -9.71 12.28
CA PHE A 19 22.35 -10.12 11.55
C PHE A 19 21.09 -9.55 12.20
N CYS A 20 20.04 -9.41 11.40
CA CYS A 20 18.71 -9.13 11.91
C CYS A 20 18.13 -10.40 12.53
N VAL A 21 17.68 -10.36 13.79
CA VAL A 21 17.16 -11.56 14.46
C VAL A 21 15.84 -12.06 13.85
N ARG A 22 15.15 -11.21 13.09
CA ARG A 22 13.83 -11.50 12.50
C ARG A 22 13.94 -12.22 11.16
N CYS A 23 14.77 -11.70 10.26
CA CYS A 23 14.93 -12.23 8.90
C CYS A 23 16.22 -13.03 8.71
N ARG A 24 17.13 -13.02 9.69
CA ARG A 24 18.46 -13.68 9.68
C ARG A 24 19.42 -13.20 8.58
N ALA A 25 19.04 -12.19 7.79
CA ALA A 25 19.91 -11.51 6.85
C ALA A 25 20.86 -10.53 7.56
N ALA A 26 21.72 -9.85 6.79
CA ALA A 26 22.55 -8.77 7.30
C ALA A 26 21.71 -7.73 8.05
N PHE A 27 22.24 -7.27 9.19
CA PHE A 27 21.54 -6.27 10.01
C PHE A 27 21.31 -4.98 9.21
N HIS A 28 20.06 -4.50 9.22
CA HIS A 28 19.60 -3.39 8.39
C HIS A 28 19.05 -2.21 9.22
N GLY A 29 19.49 -2.07 10.48
CA GLY A 29 19.08 -0.94 11.33
C GLY A 29 17.57 -0.85 11.49
N ASP A 30 17.07 0.38 11.41
CA ASP A 30 15.65 0.72 11.59
C ASP A 30 14.83 0.57 10.30
N THR A 31 15.40 0.02 9.22
CA THR A 31 14.63 -0.23 7.99
C THR A 31 13.73 -1.47 8.15
N PRO A 32 12.52 -1.47 7.57
CA PRO A 32 11.67 -2.66 7.57
C PRO A 32 12.36 -3.89 6.96
N CYS A 33 12.17 -5.04 7.60
CA CYS A 33 12.60 -6.34 7.14
C CYS A 33 11.87 -6.73 5.84
N ARG A 34 12.59 -6.82 4.72
CA ARG A 34 12.04 -7.27 3.44
C ARG A 34 11.75 -8.77 3.37
N THR A 35 12.38 -9.56 4.22
CA THR A 35 12.20 -11.01 4.32
C THR A 35 11.81 -11.45 5.72
N GLY A 36 11.23 -10.53 6.48
CA GLY A 36 10.85 -10.72 7.87
C GLY A 36 9.41 -11.22 8.05
N PRO A 37 8.86 -11.07 9.26
CA PRO A 37 7.61 -11.73 9.67
C PRO A 37 6.34 -11.17 9.03
N LEU A 38 6.40 -10.00 8.39
CA LEU A 38 5.26 -9.37 7.70
C LEU A 38 5.38 -9.41 6.17
N LYS A 39 6.24 -10.28 5.65
CA LYS A 39 6.42 -10.46 4.21
C LYS A 39 5.30 -11.32 3.64
N ASP A 40 4.88 -11.03 2.40
CA ASP A 40 3.97 -11.85 1.60
C ASP A 40 2.60 -12.13 2.27
N LEU A 41 2.12 -11.20 3.09
CA LEU A 41 0.81 -11.30 3.73
C LEU A 41 -0.32 -11.11 2.72
N SER A 42 -1.39 -11.88 2.87
CA SER A 42 -2.65 -11.68 2.16
C SER A 42 -3.35 -10.39 2.63
N PRO A 43 -4.25 -9.82 1.81
CA PRO A 43 -5.01 -8.63 2.21
C PRO A 43 -5.78 -8.79 3.52
N ASN A 44 -6.27 -9.99 3.82
CA ASN A 44 -7.01 -10.27 5.05
C ASN A 44 -6.09 -10.27 6.28
N GLU A 45 -4.91 -10.90 6.18
CA GLU A 45 -3.92 -10.89 7.27
C GLU A 45 -3.43 -9.47 7.55
N VAL A 46 -3.22 -8.66 6.52
CA VAL A 46 -2.87 -7.24 6.68
C VAL A 46 -3.97 -6.49 7.43
N ALA A 47 -5.24 -6.70 7.07
CA ALA A 47 -6.38 -6.05 7.72
C ALA A 47 -6.54 -6.49 9.20
N GLU A 48 -6.33 -7.76 9.51
CA GLU A 48 -6.36 -8.28 10.88
C GLU A 48 -5.26 -7.68 11.75
N ILE A 49 -4.01 -7.64 11.24
CA ILE A 49 -2.88 -7.05 11.97
C ILE A 49 -3.10 -5.56 12.18
N PHE A 50 -3.57 -4.83 11.17
CA PHE A 50 -3.92 -3.41 11.28
C PHE A 50 -4.98 -3.20 12.37
N THR A 51 -6.08 -3.96 12.33
CA THR A 51 -7.18 -3.85 13.29
C THR A 51 -6.70 -4.11 14.71
N ARG A 52 -5.91 -5.17 14.90
CA ARG A 52 -5.33 -5.52 16.20
C ARG A 52 -4.43 -4.42 16.72
N TYR A 53 -3.57 -3.83 15.89
CA TYR A 53 -2.68 -2.75 16.30
C TYR A 53 -3.43 -1.47 16.68
N GLN A 54 -4.47 -1.12 15.92
CA GLN A 54 -5.32 0.04 16.20
C GLN A 54 -6.07 -0.10 17.53
N GLN A 55 -6.64 -1.29 17.79
CA GLN A 55 -7.43 -1.59 18.99
C GLN A 55 -6.57 -1.89 20.22
N ALA A 56 -5.28 -2.20 20.04
CA ALA A 56 -4.37 -2.43 21.14
C ALA A 56 -4.08 -1.13 21.91
N GLY A 57 -4.10 -1.22 23.24
CA GLY A 57 -3.48 -0.21 24.11
C GLY A 57 -1.95 -0.26 24.05
N ASP A 58 -1.29 0.61 24.82
CA ASP A 58 0.16 0.81 24.75
C ASP A 58 0.97 -0.48 24.93
N ASP A 59 0.63 -1.30 25.92
CA ASP A 59 1.30 -2.59 26.17
C ASP A 59 1.12 -3.57 25.01
N GLY A 60 -0.08 -3.62 24.44
CA GLY A 60 -0.38 -4.49 23.30
C GLY A 60 0.41 -4.07 22.06
N ARG A 61 0.53 -2.76 21.82
CA ARG A 61 1.36 -2.22 20.73
C ARG A 61 2.83 -2.52 20.97
N ALA A 62 3.34 -2.32 22.19
CA ALA A 62 4.72 -2.65 22.55
C ALA A 62 5.04 -4.14 22.33
N GLN A 63 4.14 -5.05 22.71
CA GLN A 63 4.28 -6.49 22.43
C GLN A 63 4.33 -6.79 20.93
N MET A 64 3.46 -6.15 20.13
CA MET A 64 3.48 -6.32 18.68
C MET A 64 4.77 -5.76 18.07
N GLU A 65 5.28 -4.63 18.54
CA GLU A 65 6.55 -4.05 18.10
C GLU A 65 7.73 -4.98 18.40
N ILE A 66 7.71 -5.67 19.55
CA ILE A 66 8.69 -6.71 19.89
C ILE A 66 8.54 -7.93 18.96
N GLN A 67 7.31 -8.35 18.65
CA GLN A 67 7.06 -9.53 17.83
C GLN A 67 7.43 -9.32 16.36
N TYR A 68 6.95 -8.22 15.76
CA TYR A 68 7.03 -7.98 14.33
C TYR A 68 8.14 -7.00 13.96
N GLY A 69 8.62 -6.19 14.90
CA GLY A 69 9.52 -5.07 14.65
C GLY A 69 8.73 -3.79 14.39
N LYS A 70 9.06 -2.72 15.13
CA LYS A 70 8.38 -1.42 15.05
C LYS A 70 8.33 -0.86 13.62
N ALA A 71 9.47 -0.87 12.92
CA ALA A 71 9.55 -0.39 11.55
C ALA A 71 8.64 -1.18 10.59
N ASN A 72 8.52 -2.50 10.79
CA ASN A 72 7.67 -3.37 9.96
C ASN A 72 6.19 -3.02 10.15
N LEU A 73 5.74 -2.81 11.39
CA LEU A 73 4.36 -2.44 11.68
C LEU A 73 4.01 -1.07 11.15
N ILE A 74 4.88 -0.07 11.34
CA ILE A 74 4.66 1.29 10.80
C ILE A 74 4.52 1.24 9.28
N GLN A 75 5.36 0.45 8.59
CA GLN A 75 5.26 0.29 7.14
C GLN A 75 3.94 -0.38 6.74
N LEU A 76 3.56 -1.49 7.39
CA LEU A 76 2.30 -2.19 7.12
C LEU A 76 1.09 -1.27 7.29
N ILE A 77 1.05 -0.48 8.35
CA ILE A 77 -0.04 0.46 8.64
C ILE A 77 -0.14 1.52 7.54
N LYS A 78 0.99 2.16 7.20
CA LYS A 78 1.05 3.17 6.14
C LYS A 78 0.60 2.61 4.79
N ASP A 79 1.07 1.42 4.44
CA ASP A 79 0.71 0.78 3.17
C ASP A 79 -0.77 0.38 3.14
N HIS A 80 -1.32 -0.11 4.25
CA HIS A 80 -2.74 -0.42 4.35
C HIS A 80 -3.60 0.84 4.17
N GLU A 81 -3.29 1.92 4.89
CA GLU A 81 -4.01 3.19 4.80
C GLU A 81 -3.93 3.80 3.39
N ALA A 82 -2.75 3.78 2.77
CA ALA A 82 -2.56 4.25 1.40
C ALA A 82 -3.40 3.43 0.41
N ASN A 83 -3.43 2.11 0.56
CA ASN A 83 -4.24 1.23 -0.29
C ASN A 83 -5.75 1.48 -0.11
N GLU A 84 -6.23 1.66 1.12
CA GLU A 84 -7.62 1.99 1.40
C GLU A 84 -8.02 3.37 0.83
N TYR A 85 -7.12 4.35 0.93
CA TYR A 85 -7.32 5.65 0.30
C TYR A 85 -7.44 5.51 -1.23
N ILE A 86 -6.52 4.78 -1.88
CA ILE A 86 -6.56 4.56 -3.33
C ILE A 86 -7.89 3.89 -3.74
N LYS A 87 -8.34 2.88 -3.01
CA LYS A 87 -9.64 2.20 -3.29
C LYS A 87 -10.83 3.15 -3.24
N LYS A 88 -10.82 4.13 -2.33
CA LYS A 88 -11.91 5.10 -2.15
C LYS A 88 -11.83 6.27 -3.13
N ALA A 89 -10.63 6.78 -3.40
CA ALA A 89 -10.43 8.01 -4.17
C ALA A 89 -10.22 7.77 -5.67
N CYS A 90 -9.88 6.56 -6.08
CA CYS A 90 -9.54 6.24 -7.47
C CYS A 90 -10.56 5.32 -8.13
N LYS A 91 -10.69 5.43 -9.45
CA LYS A 91 -11.37 4.45 -10.30
C LYS A 91 -10.37 3.78 -11.22
N ARG A 92 -10.65 2.55 -11.62
CA ARG A 92 -9.80 1.83 -12.59
C ARG A 92 -10.13 2.26 -14.01
N CYS A 93 -9.09 2.45 -14.82
CA CYS A 93 -9.24 2.65 -16.25
C CYS A 93 -10.04 1.48 -16.85
N PRO A 94 -11.09 1.73 -17.66
CA PRO A 94 -11.87 0.66 -18.27
C PRO A 94 -11.10 -0.14 -19.33
N ASN A 95 -9.99 0.39 -19.84
CA ASN A 95 -9.16 -0.27 -20.84
C ASN A 95 -7.97 -1.04 -20.24
N CYS A 96 -7.20 -0.42 -19.34
CA CYS A 96 -5.96 -1.02 -18.81
C CYS A 96 -5.93 -1.21 -17.29
N HIS A 97 -7.02 -0.93 -16.59
CA HIS A 97 -7.19 -1.11 -15.14
C HIS A 97 -6.23 -0.35 -14.21
N LEU A 98 -5.40 0.54 -14.75
CA LEU A 98 -4.61 1.49 -13.99
C LEU A 98 -5.54 2.31 -13.08
N ALA A 99 -5.19 2.43 -11.80
CA ALA A 99 -5.90 3.30 -10.87
C ALA A 99 -5.67 4.76 -11.26
N ILE A 100 -6.76 5.50 -11.44
CA ILE A 100 -6.75 6.90 -11.84
C ILE A 100 -7.50 7.66 -10.74
N GLN A 101 -6.91 8.72 -10.24
CA GLN A 101 -7.58 9.71 -9.39
C GLN A 101 -8.22 10.77 -10.29
N LYS A 102 -9.43 11.23 -9.95
CA LYS A 102 -10.05 12.37 -10.63
C LYS A 102 -9.26 13.63 -10.29
N THR A 103 -8.81 14.38 -11.28
CA THR A 103 -8.03 15.61 -11.07
C THR A 103 -8.93 16.84 -10.97
N GLU A 104 -9.99 16.93 -11.79
CA GLU A 104 -10.85 18.11 -11.91
C GLU A 104 -12.29 17.71 -12.28
N GLY A 105 -13.26 18.63 -12.17
CA GLY A 105 -14.70 18.37 -12.33
C GLY A 105 -15.15 17.82 -13.69
N CYS A 106 -14.27 17.76 -14.70
CA CYS A 106 -14.56 17.20 -16.00
C CYS A 106 -14.62 15.65 -15.96
N ASN A 107 -15.74 15.10 -16.41
CA ASN A 107 -15.94 13.65 -16.52
C ASN A 107 -15.28 13.04 -17.77
N LYS A 108 -14.78 13.85 -18.72
CA LYS A 108 -13.91 13.34 -19.79
C LYS A 108 -12.48 13.23 -19.27
N MET A 109 -12.07 12.02 -18.93
CA MET A 109 -10.72 11.73 -18.46
C MET A 109 -9.87 11.06 -19.56
N LYS A 110 -8.55 11.25 -19.50
CA LYS A 110 -7.59 10.53 -20.34
C LYS A 110 -6.68 9.69 -19.47
N CYS A 111 -6.60 8.38 -19.76
CA CYS A 111 -5.75 7.48 -18.97
C CYS A 111 -4.27 7.87 -19.10
N ALA A 112 -3.57 8.06 -17.98
CA ALA A 112 -2.14 8.37 -17.99
C ALA A 112 -1.28 7.23 -18.56
N GLY A 113 -1.70 5.97 -18.40
CA GLY A 113 -1.02 4.78 -18.92
C GLY A 113 -1.30 4.54 -20.40
N CYS A 114 -2.52 4.12 -20.75
CA CYS A 114 -2.87 3.71 -22.12
C CYS A 114 -3.35 4.85 -23.03
N LYS A 115 -3.44 6.09 -22.52
CA LYS A 115 -3.84 7.30 -23.26
C LYS A 115 -5.26 7.30 -23.84
N LYS A 116 -6.07 6.26 -23.62
CA LYS A 116 -7.49 6.24 -24.02
C LYS A 116 -8.32 7.27 -23.27
N ASN A 117 -9.23 7.92 -23.98
CA ASN A 117 -10.26 8.77 -23.39
C ASN A 117 -11.37 7.88 -22.79
N PHE A 118 -11.89 8.26 -21.63
CA PHE A 118 -13.01 7.56 -20.99
C PHE A 118 -13.88 8.52 -20.17
N CYS A 119 -15.12 8.15 -19.92
CA CYS A 119 -16.01 8.89 -19.03
C CYS A 119 -15.82 8.44 -17.58
N TRP A 120 -15.49 9.36 -16.67
CA TRP A 120 -15.28 9.08 -15.25
C TRP A 120 -16.53 8.56 -14.52
N ARG A 121 -17.70 9.07 -14.94
CA ARG A 121 -18.97 8.75 -14.30
C ARG A 121 -19.44 7.33 -14.63
N CYS A 122 -19.48 6.96 -15.91
CA CYS A 122 -19.99 5.67 -16.37
C CYS A 122 -18.91 4.65 -16.77
N LEU A 123 -17.64 5.04 -16.77
CA LEU A 123 -16.49 4.21 -17.17
C LEU A 123 -16.52 3.69 -18.61
N SER A 124 -17.29 4.30 -19.51
CA SER A 124 -17.22 3.97 -20.94
C SER A 124 -15.95 4.53 -21.60
N ILE A 125 -15.33 3.74 -22.48
CA ILE A 125 -14.27 4.22 -23.38
C ILE A 125 -14.90 5.18 -24.40
N LEU A 126 -14.27 6.32 -24.62
CA LEU A 126 -14.72 7.35 -25.55
C LEU A 126 -13.98 7.20 -26.87
N ASP A 127 -14.62 7.65 -27.96
CA ASP A 127 -13.96 7.75 -29.26
C ASP A 127 -12.78 8.73 -29.18
N ASP A 128 -11.67 8.40 -29.85
CA ASP A 128 -10.46 9.21 -29.79
C ASP A 128 -10.54 10.47 -30.68
N ASN A 129 -11.35 10.44 -31.75
CA ASN A 129 -11.57 11.57 -32.65
C ASN A 129 -12.68 12.50 -32.12
N SER A 130 -13.73 11.95 -31.50
CA SER A 130 -14.88 12.70 -30.99
C SER A 130 -15.25 12.41 -29.51
N PRO A 131 -14.32 12.57 -28.55
CA PRO A 131 -14.52 12.15 -27.16
C PRO A 131 -15.64 12.89 -26.41
N TYR A 132 -16.14 14.01 -26.93
CA TYR A 132 -17.17 14.83 -26.27
C TYR A 132 -18.61 14.45 -26.67
N GLU A 133 -18.82 13.68 -27.74
CA GLU A 133 -20.17 13.30 -28.22
C GLU A 133 -20.97 12.46 -27.22
N HIS A 134 -20.26 11.79 -26.30
CA HIS A 134 -20.86 11.00 -25.24
C HIS A 134 -21.74 11.83 -24.27
N PHE A 135 -21.37 13.08 -24.00
CA PHE A 135 -21.93 13.82 -22.88
C PHE A 135 -23.32 14.43 -23.11
N PRO A 136 -23.64 15.09 -24.23
CA PRO A 136 -24.98 15.66 -24.40
C PRO A 136 -26.12 14.62 -24.38
N SER A 137 -25.84 13.35 -24.71
CA SER A 137 -26.86 12.31 -24.84
C SER A 137 -26.81 11.21 -23.76
N ARG A 138 -25.65 10.92 -23.17
CA ARG A 138 -25.47 9.75 -22.28
C ARG A 138 -24.94 10.08 -20.89
N CYS A 139 -24.28 11.24 -20.69
CA CYS A 139 -23.64 11.54 -19.40
C CYS A 139 -23.31 13.02 -19.19
N GLN A 140 -23.28 13.56 -17.98
CA GLN A 140 -22.89 14.96 -17.77
C GLN A 140 -21.38 15.17 -17.97
N LEU A 141 -20.96 16.19 -18.75
CA LEU A 141 -19.55 16.51 -18.97
C LEU A 141 -18.86 17.03 -17.71
N TYR A 142 -19.56 17.82 -16.90
CA TYR A 142 -19.07 18.34 -15.64
C TYR A 142 -19.95 17.81 -14.50
N GLU A 143 -19.33 17.60 -13.34
CA GLU A 143 -20.03 17.44 -12.05
C GLU A 143 -20.25 18.79 -11.38
#